data_AF-A0A832BA31-F1
#
_entry.id   AF-A0A832BA31-F1
#
_cell.length_a   1.000
_cell.length_b   1.000
_cell.length_c   1.000
_cell.angle_alpha   90.00
_cell.angle_beta   90.00
_cell.angle_gamma   90.00
#
_symmetry.space_group_name_H-M   'P 1'
#
loop_
_entity.id
_entity.type
_entity.pdbx_description
1 polymer ?
#
loop_
_entity_poly.entity_id
_entity_poly.type
_entity_poly.pdbx_seq_one_letter_code
_entity_poly.pdbx_strand_id
1 'polypeptide(L)'
;MKIKPEHISIKIRIIQKPALLNGCSGSNFRFSFILAVFGPDFSSLLYHICPLADFMVILMKGTKHHYHQHMEPQKQAENQAPVNTPAQAESPKTGKMVGVKKFLRSKSFYIPAIVLVVLLVLAGLAYRYKSVFVAATVNGHPISRLSVIKEMEKQGGASTLDMLVNKKLIADEVKAKGVTVSQDEVNQEIKKYEDQFSTNGYTLDDALSAQNMTRADLEGQILIQKQIEKLLGDKVNVTDDEVQQYITDNKITLPEGQEDATKAQIKDELKQQKLSDGASQLLSDLRAKATVKRFVNY
;
A
#
# COMPACT_ATOMS: atom_id res chain seq x y z
N MET A 1 -12.51 -6.63 60.74
CA MET A 1 -12.86 -5.21 61.03
C MET A 1 -11.99 -4.39 60.09
N LYS A 2 -12.41 -3.78 58.98
CA LYS A 2 -13.62 -3.00 58.67
C LYS A 2 -13.87 -3.12 57.16
N ILE A 3 -15.15 -3.15 56.81
CA ILE A 3 -15.69 -3.26 55.45
C ILE A 3 -15.97 -1.84 54.91
N LYS A 4 -15.90 -1.69 53.58
CA LYS A 4 -16.73 -0.90 52.64
C LYS A 4 -16.02 0.15 51.75
N PRO A 5 -16.58 0.32 50.51
CA PRO A 5 -15.94 0.83 49.31
C PRO A 5 -16.63 2.14 48.83
N GLU A 6 -16.60 2.39 47.51
CA GLU A 6 -17.28 3.45 46.71
C GLU A 6 -16.33 4.58 46.24
N HIS A 7 -16.38 5.12 45.02
CA HIS A 7 -17.48 5.25 44.05
C HIS A 7 -17.05 5.14 42.58
N ILE A 8 -17.94 4.50 41.82
CA ILE A 8 -18.12 4.63 40.37
C ILE A 8 -18.71 6.02 40.07
N SER A 9 -18.21 6.69 39.04
CA SER A 9 -18.95 7.76 38.36
C SER A 9 -18.79 7.65 36.85
N ILE A 10 -19.83 7.07 36.26
CA ILE A 10 -20.17 7.05 34.85
C ILE A 10 -20.54 8.46 34.42
N LYS A 11 -19.94 8.96 33.33
CA LYS A 11 -20.48 10.12 32.62
C LYS A 11 -20.69 9.78 31.15
N ILE A 12 -21.84 9.19 30.89
CA ILE A 12 -22.46 9.09 29.57
C ILE A 12 -22.82 10.50 29.12
N ARG A 13 -22.37 10.91 27.93
CA ARG A 13 -23.00 11.98 27.16
C ARG A 13 -23.30 11.46 25.76
N ILE A 14 -24.55 11.03 25.60
CA ILE A 14 -25.27 10.89 24.33
C ILE A 14 -25.63 12.32 23.84
N ILE A 15 -26.00 12.42 22.56
CA ILE A 15 -26.58 13.55 21.80
C ILE A 15 -25.50 14.22 20.92
N GLN A 16 -25.54 14.26 19.57
CA GLN A 16 -26.66 14.27 18.62
C GLN A 16 -26.20 13.86 17.21
N LYS A 17 -27.04 13.08 16.50
CA LYS A 17 -27.07 13.00 15.02
C LYS A 17 -27.79 14.26 14.48
N PRO A 18 -27.43 14.76 13.29
CA PRO A 18 -28.34 14.61 12.15
C PRO A 18 -27.57 14.24 10.86
N ALA A 19 -27.99 13.23 10.11
CA ALA A 19 -29.05 13.26 9.09
C ALA A 19 -28.69 14.10 7.83
N LEU A 20 -28.23 13.36 6.81
CA LEU A 20 -28.54 13.45 5.38
C LEU A 20 -28.38 14.79 4.65
N LEU A 21 -27.53 14.80 3.62
CA LEU A 21 -27.94 15.25 2.29
C LEU A 21 -27.40 14.31 1.21
N ASN A 22 -28.35 13.80 0.44
CA ASN A 22 -28.21 13.04 -0.79
C ASN A 22 -27.72 13.93 -1.94
N GLY A 23 -27.08 13.30 -2.92
CA GLY A 23 -27.25 13.70 -4.32
C GLY A 23 -25.97 14.04 -5.08
N CYS A 24 -25.39 13.04 -5.74
CA CYS A 24 -25.05 13.12 -7.16
C CYS A 24 -24.92 11.70 -7.72
N SER A 25 -26.08 11.13 -8.06
CA SER A 25 -26.17 10.08 -9.07
C SER A 25 -25.91 10.71 -10.43
N GLY A 26 -25.09 10.04 -11.24
CA GLY A 26 -25.03 10.29 -12.68
C GLY A 26 -23.64 10.65 -13.19
N SER A 27 -22.80 9.63 -13.41
CA SER A 27 -21.98 9.46 -14.62
C SER A 27 -21.21 8.15 -14.51
N ASN A 28 -21.87 7.07 -14.90
CA ASN A 28 -21.21 5.81 -15.22
C ASN A 28 -20.24 6.06 -16.38
N PHE A 29 -18.94 6.14 -16.12
CA PHE A 29 -17.92 5.63 -17.04
C PHE A 29 -16.55 5.47 -16.35
N ARG A 30 -16.25 4.21 -16.01
CA ARG A 30 -14.90 3.60 -15.91
C ARG A 30 -13.90 4.22 -14.92
N PHE A 31 -14.14 4.04 -13.61
CA PHE A 31 -13.09 4.12 -12.58
C PHE A 31 -12.89 2.82 -11.78
N SER A 32 -13.33 1.67 -12.33
CA SER A 32 -13.26 0.38 -11.64
C SER A 32 -11.98 -0.43 -11.88
N PHE A 33 -10.99 0.09 -12.62
CA PHE A 33 -9.82 -0.71 -12.99
C PHE A 33 -8.52 -0.37 -12.24
N ILE A 34 -8.48 0.71 -11.47
CA ILE A 34 -7.24 1.14 -10.78
C ILE A 34 -7.21 0.74 -9.29
N LEU A 35 -8.37 0.45 -8.67
CA LEU A 35 -8.45 0.03 -7.26
C LEU A 35 -8.22 -1.48 -7.02
N ALA A 36 -7.97 -2.28 -8.06
CA ALA A 36 -7.78 -3.72 -7.92
C ALA A 36 -6.30 -4.18 -7.86
N VAL A 37 -5.34 -3.27 -8.07
CA VAL A 37 -3.90 -3.63 -8.14
C VAL A 37 -3.10 -3.10 -6.94
N PHE A 38 -3.57 -2.06 -6.26
CA PHE A 38 -2.86 -1.46 -5.13
C PHE A 38 -3.85 -1.30 -3.97
N GLY A 39 -3.58 -2.00 -2.87
CA GLY A 39 -4.39 -1.97 -1.65
C GLY A 39 -4.48 -0.58 -0.98
N PRO A 40 -5.12 -0.50 0.19
CA PRO A 40 -5.59 0.75 0.80
C PRO A 40 -4.51 1.75 1.25
N ASP A 41 -3.22 1.44 1.11
CA ASP A 41 -2.11 2.29 1.56
C ASP A 41 -1.69 3.40 0.57
N PHE A 42 -2.40 3.56 -0.55
CA PHE A 42 -2.10 4.62 -1.55
C PHE A 42 -2.84 5.95 -1.31
N SER A 43 -3.61 6.08 -0.22
CA SER A 43 -4.40 7.28 0.08
C SER A 43 -3.53 8.52 0.36
N SER A 44 -2.33 8.34 0.91
CA SER A 44 -1.40 9.45 1.20
C SER A 44 -0.65 10.00 -0.02
N LEU A 45 -0.65 9.30 -1.17
CA LEU A 45 0.04 9.77 -2.37
C LEU A 45 -0.87 10.59 -3.31
N LEU A 46 -2.18 10.58 -3.10
CA LEU A 46 -3.15 11.29 -3.94
C LEU A 46 -3.37 12.76 -3.55
N TYR A 47 -2.92 13.17 -2.35
CA TYR A 47 -3.07 14.57 -1.90
C TYR A 47 -2.06 15.55 -2.53
N HIS A 48 -1.01 15.07 -3.20
CA HIS A 48 0.02 15.91 -3.82
C HIS A 48 -0.01 15.96 -5.36
N ILE A 49 -1.03 15.37 -6.01
CA ILE A 49 -1.20 15.41 -7.47
C ILE A 49 -2.50 16.16 -7.87
N CYS A 50 -3.11 16.91 -6.94
CA CYS A 50 -4.43 17.52 -7.16
C CYS A 50 -4.49 18.93 -7.81
N PRO A 51 -3.42 19.64 -8.24
CA PRO A 51 -3.61 20.90 -8.98
C PRO A 51 -3.55 20.75 -10.51
N LEU A 52 -3.33 19.55 -11.07
CA LEU A 52 -3.12 19.36 -12.51
C LEU A 52 -4.37 18.88 -13.29
N ALA A 53 -5.45 18.48 -12.60
CA ALA A 53 -6.67 18.02 -13.26
C ALA A 53 -7.62 19.15 -13.70
N ASP A 54 -7.61 20.31 -13.00
CA ASP A 54 -8.51 21.43 -13.33
C ASP A 54 -8.06 22.24 -14.57
N PHE A 55 -6.76 22.26 -14.87
CA PHE A 55 -6.25 23.07 -15.98
C PHE A 55 -6.50 22.45 -17.36
N MET A 56 -6.76 21.14 -17.44
CA MET A 56 -7.07 20.44 -18.71
C MET A 56 -8.55 20.51 -19.10
N VAL A 57 -9.47 20.77 -18.17
CA VAL A 57 -10.91 20.85 -18.46
C VAL A 57 -11.31 22.22 -19.06
N ILE A 58 -10.53 23.27 -18.78
CA ILE A 58 -10.80 24.63 -19.27
C ILE A 58 -10.49 24.80 -20.77
N LEU A 59 -9.63 23.96 -21.36
CA LEU A 59 -9.23 24.11 -22.76
C LEU A 59 -10.08 23.32 -23.78
N MET A 60 -11.07 22.52 -23.35
CA MET A 60 -11.84 21.65 -24.26
C MET A 60 -13.33 21.97 -24.43
N LYS A 61 -13.88 23.01 -23.79
CA LYS A 61 -15.34 23.34 -23.89
C LYS A 61 -15.69 24.61 -24.69
N GLY A 62 -14.81 25.04 -25.59
CA GLY A 62 -14.96 26.31 -26.31
C GLY A 62 -15.45 26.24 -27.76
N THR A 63 -16.29 25.28 -28.16
CA THR A 63 -16.99 25.34 -29.48
C THR A 63 -18.25 24.47 -29.49
N LYS A 64 -19.45 25.10 -29.56
CA LYS A 64 -20.52 24.86 -30.56
C LYS A 64 -21.86 25.48 -30.12
N HIS A 65 -22.50 26.09 -31.12
CA HIS A 65 -23.80 26.77 -31.15
C HIS A 65 -25.02 25.84 -30.96
N HIS A 66 -26.12 26.37 -30.40
CA HIS A 66 -27.40 26.72 -31.08
C HIS A 66 -28.66 26.55 -30.19
N TYR A 67 -29.46 27.64 -30.12
CA TYR A 67 -30.94 27.77 -30.11
C TYR A 67 -31.81 27.08 -29.03
N HIS A 68 -33.05 27.50 -28.68
CA HIS A 68 -34.07 28.51 -29.06
C HIS A 68 -34.97 28.68 -27.80
N GLN A 69 -35.66 29.80 -27.51
CA GLN A 69 -37.05 30.19 -27.90
C GLN A 69 -37.59 31.05 -26.70
N HIS A 70 -38.36 32.15 -26.78
CA HIS A 70 -39.66 32.37 -27.43
C HIS A 70 -40.09 33.87 -27.38
N MET A 71 -40.82 34.31 -28.44
CA MET A 71 -42.02 35.23 -28.51
C MET A 71 -41.87 36.71 -28.03
N GLU A 72 -42.38 37.77 -28.66
CA GLU A 72 -43.21 38.06 -29.84
C GLU A 72 -43.18 39.62 -30.10
N PRO A 73 -43.92 40.27 -31.04
CA PRO A 73 -43.35 41.22 -32.02
C PRO A 73 -43.84 42.69 -31.91
N GLN A 74 -43.30 43.60 -32.75
CA GLN A 74 -44.09 44.49 -33.65
C GLN A 74 -43.24 45.48 -34.52
N LYS A 75 -43.62 45.52 -35.81
CA LYS A 75 -43.82 46.65 -36.77
C LYS A 75 -42.69 47.54 -37.35
N GLN A 76 -42.48 47.34 -38.67
CA GLN A 76 -42.57 48.25 -39.85
C GLN A 76 -41.95 49.67 -39.83
N ALA A 77 -40.96 49.90 -40.71
CA ALA A 77 -40.98 50.78 -41.93
C ALA A 77 -40.32 52.15 -41.59
N GLU A 78 -39.59 52.91 -42.41
CA GLU A 78 -39.66 53.25 -43.84
C GLU A 78 -38.47 54.21 -44.18
N ASN A 79 -37.99 54.14 -45.43
CA ASN A 79 -37.35 55.14 -46.32
C ASN A 79 -36.17 56.09 -45.97
N GLN A 80 -35.29 56.15 -46.99
CA GLN A 80 -34.69 57.31 -47.68
C GLN A 80 -33.39 57.96 -47.16
N ALA A 81 -32.41 57.92 -48.08
CA ALA A 81 -31.25 58.81 -48.22
C ALA A 81 -31.72 60.24 -48.66
N PRO A 82 -30.86 61.26 -48.95
CA PRO A 82 -29.40 61.21 -49.14
C PRO A 82 -28.62 62.48 -48.71
N VAL A 83 -27.38 62.61 -49.22
CA VAL A 83 -26.80 63.86 -49.77
C VAL A 83 -26.07 64.81 -48.78
N ASN A 84 -24.73 64.69 -48.74
CA ASN A 84 -23.74 65.65 -49.28
C ASN A 84 -22.45 65.81 -48.47
N THR A 85 -21.35 65.75 -49.22
CA THR A 85 -19.96 66.16 -48.93
C THR A 85 -19.64 67.29 -49.96
N PRO A 86 -18.53 68.05 -49.95
CA PRO A 86 -17.51 68.40 -48.94
C PRO A 86 -17.22 69.92 -48.82
N ALA A 87 -16.47 70.34 -47.78
CA ALA A 87 -15.45 71.40 -47.86
C ALA A 87 -14.51 71.21 -46.64
N GLN A 88 -13.27 70.71 -46.78
CA GLN A 88 -12.02 71.47 -47.02
C GLN A 88 -11.94 72.76 -46.17
N ALA A 89 -10.89 73.08 -45.42
CA ALA A 89 -9.58 72.50 -45.14
C ALA A 89 -8.99 73.31 -43.97
N GLU A 90 -8.14 72.71 -43.12
CA GLU A 90 -6.91 73.35 -42.62
C GLU A 90 -6.06 72.37 -41.77
N SER A 91 -4.78 72.33 -42.12
CA SER A 91 -3.63 71.75 -41.38
C SER A 91 -2.90 72.92 -40.69
N PRO A 92 -2.02 72.77 -39.65
CA PRO A 92 -0.95 71.77 -39.61
C PRO A 92 -0.47 71.21 -38.25
N LYS A 93 0.18 70.03 -38.34
CA LYS A 93 1.43 69.54 -37.71
C LYS A 93 1.79 70.10 -36.32
N THR A 94 2.07 69.29 -35.30
CA THR A 94 3.29 68.47 -35.16
C THR A 94 3.22 67.52 -33.97
N GLY A 95 3.74 66.29 -34.12
CA GLY A 95 4.03 65.40 -32.96
C GLY A 95 4.16 63.93 -33.35
N LYS A 96 5.36 63.51 -33.74
CA LYS A 96 5.67 62.16 -34.24
C LYS A 96 5.48 61.06 -33.19
N MET A 97 4.86 59.96 -33.65
CA MET A 97 5.24 58.54 -33.51
C MET A 97 6.18 58.12 -32.37
N VAL A 98 5.74 57.14 -31.56
CA VAL A 98 6.40 55.82 -31.50
C VAL A 98 5.33 54.74 -31.30
N GLY A 99 5.27 53.79 -32.24
CA GLY A 99 4.28 52.72 -32.28
C GLY A 99 4.49 51.67 -31.19
N VAL A 100 3.42 51.39 -30.46
CA VAL A 100 3.30 50.20 -29.62
C VAL A 100 2.98 49.02 -30.54
N LYS A 101 4.03 48.34 -31.04
CA LYS A 101 3.87 47.08 -31.76
C LYS A 101 3.23 46.05 -30.81
N LYS A 102 2.02 45.61 -31.16
CA LYS A 102 1.36 44.42 -30.61
C LYS A 102 2.31 43.23 -30.69
N PHE A 103 2.90 42.86 -29.56
CA PHE A 103 3.79 41.71 -29.44
C PHE A 103 3.03 40.58 -28.74
N LEU A 104 2.27 39.81 -29.52
CA LEU A 104 1.70 38.55 -29.06
C LEU A 104 1.93 37.46 -30.11
N ARG A 105 2.59 36.39 -29.64
CA ARG A 105 2.27 34.98 -29.95
C ARG A 105 2.91 34.37 -31.22
N SER A 106 4.18 33.97 -31.11
CA SER A 106 4.73 32.85 -31.90
C SER A 106 4.71 31.58 -31.05
N LYS A 107 4.22 30.48 -31.63
CA LYS A 107 4.02 29.17 -30.98
C LYS A 107 5.35 28.46 -30.61
N SER A 108 6.50 29.08 -30.89
CA SER A 108 7.85 28.53 -30.70
C SER A 108 8.54 28.94 -29.39
N PHE A 109 8.00 29.90 -28.63
CA PHE A 109 8.70 30.41 -27.44
C PHE A 109 8.31 29.71 -26.13
N TYR A 110 7.14 29.07 -26.06
CA TYR A 110 6.74 28.35 -24.85
C TYR A 110 7.34 26.94 -24.75
N ILE A 111 7.77 26.34 -25.87
CA ILE A 111 8.42 25.02 -25.89
C ILE A 111 9.73 25.04 -25.07
N PRO A 112 10.68 25.97 -25.24
CA PRO A 112 11.89 26.02 -24.40
C PRO A 112 11.59 26.33 -22.93
N ALA A 113 10.55 27.13 -22.64
CA ALA A 113 10.13 27.40 -21.27
C ALA A 113 9.56 26.14 -20.58
N ILE A 114 8.76 25.34 -21.28
CA ILE A 114 8.27 24.05 -20.76
C ILE A 114 9.42 23.08 -20.57
N VAL A 115 10.36 22.99 -21.52
CA VAL A 115 11.55 22.12 -21.38
C VAL A 115 12.38 22.51 -20.16
N LEU A 116 12.56 23.81 -19.91
CA LEU A 116 13.30 24.30 -18.74
C LEU A 116 12.56 23.99 -17.44
N VAL A 117 11.24 24.18 -17.39
CA VAL A 117 10.42 23.80 -16.23
C VAL A 117 10.48 22.30 -15.99
N VAL A 118 10.39 21.47 -17.04
CA VAL A 118 10.52 20.01 -16.94
C VAL A 118 11.91 19.63 -16.42
N LEU A 119 12.98 20.27 -16.91
CA LEU A 119 14.33 20.05 -16.40
C LEU A 119 14.48 20.43 -14.92
N LEU A 120 13.90 21.55 -14.49
CA LEU A 120 13.90 21.97 -13.09
C LEU A 120 13.11 20.99 -12.20
N VAL A 121 11.96 20.50 -12.69
CA VAL A 121 11.18 19.47 -11.99
C VAL A 121 11.97 18.17 -11.90
N LEU A 122 12.61 17.71 -12.97
CA LEU A 122 13.45 16.51 -12.97
C LEU A 122 14.67 16.66 -12.05
N ALA A 123 15.31 17.83 -12.01
CA ALA A 123 16.41 18.12 -11.09
C ALA A 123 15.94 18.14 -9.63
N GLY A 124 14.78 18.75 -9.36
CA GLY A 124 14.15 18.74 -8.03
C GLY A 124 13.80 17.32 -7.56
N LEU A 125 13.27 16.48 -8.46
CA LEU A 125 13.01 15.06 -8.20
C LEU A 125 14.32 14.29 -7.96
N ALA A 126 15.34 14.47 -8.80
CA ALA A 126 16.64 13.82 -8.63
C ALA A 126 17.28 14.19 -7.27
N TYR A 127 17.20 15.45 -6.86
CA TYR A 127 17.66 15.89 -5.54
C TYR A 127 16.89 15.22 -4.40
N ARG A 128 15.56 15.10 -4.53
CA ARG A 128 14.70 14.45 -3.55
C ARG A 128 14.92 12.93 -3.47
N TYR A 129 15.23 12.28 -4.58
CA TYR A 129 15.45 10.83 -4.68
C TYR A 129 16.93 10.43 -4.66
N LYS A 130 17.84 11.33 -4.27
CA LYS A 130 19.28 11.02 -4.20
C LYS A 130 19.60 9.78 -3.35
N SER A 131 18.84 9.53 -2.28
CA SER A 131 18.98 8.37 -1.39
C SER A 131 18.63 7.03 -2.05
N VAL A 132 17.89 7.05 -3.17
CA VAL A 132 17.57 5.85 -3.94
C VAL A 132 18.80 5.35 -4.71
N PHE A 133 19.71 6.25 -5.11
CA PHE A 133 20.89 5.93 -5.91
C PHE A 133 22.19 5.92 -5.09
N VAL A 134 22.30 6.78 -4.08
CA VAL A 134 23.49 6.93 -3.23
C VAL A 134 23.13 6.54 -1.80
N ALA A 135 23.81 5.52 -1.28
CA ALA A 135 23.60 5.01 0.07
C ALA A 135 24.41 5.80 1.13
N ALA A 136 25.65 6.13 0.80
CA ALA A 136 26.56 6.87 1.69
C ALA A 136 27.61 7.62 0.87
N THR A 137 28.38 8.51 1.49
CA THR A 137 29.55 9.16 0.89
C THR A 137 30.73 9.06 1.85
N VAL A 138 31.90 8.63 1.36
CA VAL A 138 33.14 8.55 2.13
C VAL A 138 34.16 9.48 1.50
N ASN A 139 34.63 10.49 2.24
CA ASN A 139 35.59 11.49 1.75
C ASN A 139 35.18 12.16 0.43
N GLY A 140 33.90 12.42 0.24
CA GLY A 140 33.36 13.00 -1.01
C GLY A 140 33.11 11.99 -2.14
N HIS A 141 33.48 10.71 -1.96
CA HIS A 141 33.16 9.65 -2.92
C HIS A 141 31.83 8.96 -2.56
N PRO A 142 30.83 8.97 -3.44
CA PRO A 142 29.56 8.30 -3.18
C PRO A 142 29.67 6.78 -3.28
N ILE A 143 29.05 6.08 -2.34
CA ILE A 143 28.76 4.65 -2.37
C ILE A 143 27.37 4.48 -2.97
N SER A 144 27.28 3.76 -4.09
CA SER A 144 26.00 3.49 -4.74
C SER A 144 25.16 2.51 -3.92
N ARG A 145 23.85 2.73 -3.87
CA ARG A 145 22.92 1.76 -3.30
C ARG A 145 22.95 0.43 -4.06
N LEU A 146 23.18 0.47 -5.38
CA LEU A 146 23.26 -0.74 -6.20
C LEU A 146 24.47 -1.60 -5.83
N SER A 147 25.62 -1.00 -5.48
CA SER A 147 26.77 -1.78 -5.00
C SER A 147 26.49 -2.44 -3.65
N VAL A 148 25.76 -1.76 -2.76
CA VAL A 148 25.33 -2.36 -1.47
C VAL A 148 24.39 -3.53 -1.70
N ILE A 149 23.37 -3.35 -2.55
CA ILE A 149 22.42 -4.43 -2.90
C ILE A 149 23.15 -5.62 -3.51
N LYS A 150 24.03 -5.38 -4.49
CA LYS A 150 24.81 -6.44 -5.14
C LYS A 150 25.67 -7.22 -4.14
N GLU A 151 26.27 -6.55 -3.17
CA GLU A 151 27.06 -7.21 -2.14
C GLU A 151 26.17 -8.03 -1.18
N MET A 152 24.99 -7.53 -0.80
CA MET A 152 24.02 -8.31 -0.01
C MET A 152 23.47 -9.51 -0.79
N GLU A 153 23.18 -9.33 -2.08
CA GLU A 153 22.74 -10.39 -2.98
C GLU A 153 23.78 -11.49 -3.11
N LYS A 154 25.06 -11.12 -3.17
CA LYS A 154 26.17 -12.08 -3.15
C LYS A 154 26.25 -12.87 -1.83
N GLN A 155 25.95 -12.21 -0.70
CA GLN A 155 26.02 -12.84 0.62
C GLN A 155 24.81 -13.74 0.92
N GLY A 156 23.61 -13.37 0.48
CA GLY A 156 22.37 -14.06 0.88
C GLY A 156 21.27 -14.09 -0.18
N GLY A 157 21.50 -13.60 -1.38
CA GLY A 157 20.50 -13.50 -2.45
C GLY A 157 19.94 -14.86 -2.87
N ALA A 158 20.79 -15.87 -3.05
CA ALA A 158 20.35 -17.22 -3.42
C ALA A 158 19.40 -17.84 -2.38
N SER A 159 19.77 -17.80 -1.09
CA SER A 159 18.94 -18.30 0.00
C SER A 159 17.65 -17.50 0.15
N THR A 160 17.73 -16.17 0.04
CA THR A 160 16.56 -15.28 0.12
C THR A 160 15.57 -15.55 -1.01
N LEU A 161 16.06 -15.70 -2.24
CA LEU A 161 15.21 -16.02 -3.38
C LEU A 161 14.54 -17.39 -3.21
N ASP A 162 15.27 -18.40 -2.74
CA ASP A 162 14.70 -19.74 -2.50
C ASP A 162 13.61 -19.70 -1.42
N MET A 163 13.85 -19.00 -0.31
CA MET A 163 12.85 -18.76 0.72
C MET A 163 11.59 -18.05 0.16
N LEU A 164 11.76 -17.03 -0.68
CA LEU A 164 10.65 -16.32 -1.30
C LEU A 164 9.86 -17.20 -2.26
N VAL A 165 10.54 -18.07 -3.03
CA VAL A 165 9.89 -19.08 -3.86
C VAL A 165 9.05 -20.01 -3.00
N ASN A 166 9.59 -20.51 -1.88
CA ASN A 166 8.86 -21.41 -0.98
C ASN A 166 7.61 -20.74 -0.39
N LYS A 167 7.76 -19.50 0.09
CA LYS A 167 6.63 -18.70 0.59
C LYS A 167 5.54 -18.52 -0.48
N LYS A 168 5.94 -18.29 -1.73
CA LYS A 168 5.01 -18.16 -2.85
C LYS A 168 4.29 -19.47 -3.17
N LEU A 169 5.00 -20.60 -3.19
CA LEU A 169 4.40 -21.92 -3.40
C LEU A 169 3.36 -22.26 -2.33
N ILE A 170 3.68 -22.02 -1.07
CA ILE A 170 2.75 -22.23 0.04
C ILE A 170 1.53 -21.32 -0.12
N ALA A 171 1.73 -20.02 -0.39
CA ALA A 171 0.62 -19.09 -0.57
C ALA A 171 -0.30 -19.48 -1.73
N ASP A 172 0.23 -20.07 -2.80
CA ASP A 172 -0.57 -20.56 -3.92
C ASP A 172 -1.34 -21.83 -3.57
N GLU A 173 -0.74 -22.74 -2.80
CA GLU A 173 -1.42 -23.95 -2.29
C GLU A 173 -2.55 -23.60 -1.31
N VAL A 174 -2.32 -22.63 -0.40
CA VAL A 174 -3.36 -22.09 0.52
C VAL A 174 -4.56 -21.61 -0.28
N LYS A 175 -4.33 -20.84 -1.34
CA LYS A 175 -5.38 -20.34 -2.22
C LYS A 175 -6.08 -21.46 -2.97
N ALA A 176 -5.32 -22.42 -3.52
CA ALA A 176 -5.86 -23.55 -4.25
C ALA A 176 -6.79 -24.42 -3.38
N LYS A 177 -6.44 -24.61 -2.11
CA LYS A 177 -7.24 -25.38 -1.14
C LYS A 177 -8.28 -24.56 -0.39
N GLY A 178 -8.36 -23.25 -0.63
CA GLY A 178 -9.32 -22.37 0.05
C GLY A 178 -9.10 -22.26 1.56
N VAL A 179 -7.87 -22.46 2.03
CA VAL A 179 -7.56 -22.38 3.47
C VAL A 179 -7.60 -20.92 3.91
N THR A 180 -8.40 -20.65 4.94
CA THR A 180 -8.52 -19.32 5.56
C THR A 180 -8.15 -19.41 7.04
N VAL A 181 -7.34 -18.46 7.50
CA VAL A 181 -6.98 -18.27 8.91
C VAL A 181 -7.67 -16.99 9.37
N SER A 182 -8.40 -17.05 10.48
CA SER A 182 -9.04 -15.85 11.04
C SER A 182 -8.03 -15.01 11.80
N GLN A 183 -8.32 -13.71 11.94
CA GLN A 183 -7.47 -12.82 12.75
C GLN A 183 -7.46 -13.25 14.22
N ASP A 184 -8.55 -13.85 14.71
CA ASP A 184 -8.63 -14.33 16.10
C ASP A 184 -7.63 -15.46 16.36
N GLU A 185 -7.42 -16.38 15.41
CA GLU A 185 -6.41 -17.44 15.53
C GLU A 185 -4.99 -16.87 15.61
N VAL A 186 -4.72 -15.80 14.84
CA VAL A 186 -3.42 -15.10 14.87
C VAL A 186 -3.24 -14.37 16.20
N ASN A 187 -4.26 -13.64 16.65
CA ASN A 187 -4.23 -12.89 17.90
C ASN A 187 -4.06 -13.79 19.13
N GLN A 188 -4.68 -14.98 19.12
CA GLN A 188 -4.49 -15.98 20.17
C GLN A 188 -3.04 -16.46 20.26
N GLU A 189 -2.37 -16.66 19.13
CA GLU A 189 -0.97 -17.08 19.12
C GLU A 189 -0.04 -15.93 19.55
N ILE A 190 -0.31 -14.70 19.12
CA ILE A 190 0.41 -13.50 19.60
C ILE A 190 0.29 -13.39 21.12
N LYS A 191 -0.91 -13.59 21.66
CA LYS A 191 -1.14 -13.53 23.10
C LYS A 191 -0.32 -14.58 23.86
N LYS A 192 -0.18 -15.80 23.33
CA LYS A 192 0.71 -16.81 23.94
C LYS A 192 2.15 -16.33 23.99
N TYR A 193 2.65 -15.70 22.92
CA TYR A 193 3.99 -15.10 22.95
C TYR A 193 4.07 -13.97 23.98
N GLU A 194 3.08 -13.07 24.04
CA GLU A 194 3.03 -12.01 25.06
C GLU A 194 3.05 -12.57 26.50
N ASP A 195 2.29 -13.63 26.77
CA ASP A 195 2.23 -14.32 28.07
C ASP A 195 3.59 -14.99 28.41
N GLN A 196 4.25 -15.59 27.42
CA GLN A 196 5.59 -16.19 27.58
C GLN A 196 6.66 -15.15 27.86
N PHE A 197 6.67 -14.02 27.15
CA PHE A 197 7.67 -12.96 27.36
C PHE A 197 7.44 -12.21 28.67
N SER A 198 6.17 -11.95 29.04
CA SER A 198 5.83 -11.28 30.29
C SER A 198 6.19 -12.11 31.52
N THR A 199 6.06 -13.44 31.44
CA THR A 199 6.56 -14.37 32.48
C THR A 199 8.07 -14.23 32.71
N ASN A 200 8.83 -13.88 31.67
CA ASN A 200 10.27 -13.67 31.73
C ASN A 200 10.68 -12.20 32.03
N GLY A 201 9.70 -11.31 32.30
CA GLY A 201 9.96 -9.91 32.63
C GLY A 201 10.29 -9.01 31.44
N TYR A 202 10.04 -9.47 30.21
CA TYR A 202 10.24 -8.69 28.97
C TYR A 202 8.92 -8.44 28.27
N THR A 203 8.86 -7.40 27.42
CA THR A 203 7.73 -7.22 26.52
C THR A 203 8.03 -7.85 25.15
N LEU A 204 6.98 -8.33 24.47
CA LEU A 204 7.11 -8.83 23.10
C LEU A 204 7.67 -7.75 22.15
N ASP A 205 7.28 -6.49 22.35
CA ASP A 205 7.72 -5.37 21.51
C ASP A 205 9.22 -5.08 21.64
N ASP A 206 9.80 -5.24 22.84
CA ASP A 206 11.24 -5.12 23.05
C ASP A 206 11.99 -6.25 22.32
N ALA A 207 11.48 -7.48 22.40
CA ALA A 207 12.06 -8.65 21.73
C ALA A 207 12.01 -8.54 20.20
N LEU A 208 10.92 -7.98 19.65
CA LEU A 208 10.78 -7.70 18.22
C LEU A 208 11.72 -6.58 17.78
N SER A 209 11.80 -5.49 18.55
CA SER A 209 12.67 -4.35 18.25
C SER A 209 14.15 -4.75 18.24
N ALA A 210 14.57 -5.62 19.16
CA ALA A 210 15.94 -6.17 19.20
C ALA A 210 16.30 -6.93 17.91
N GLN A 211 15.31 -7.48 17.21
CA GLN A 211 15.47 -8.20 15.94
C GLN A 211 15.18 -7.32 14.72
N ASN A 212 14.95 -6.01 14.90
CA ASN A 212 14.50 -5.09 13.85
C ASN A 212 13.20 -5.56 13.17
N MET A 213 12.29 -6.18 13.93
CA MET A 213 11.00 -6.67 13.46
C MET A 213 9.85 -5.83 14.02
N THR A 214 8.76 -5.77 13.28
CA THR A 214 7.51 -5.15 13.70
C THR A 214 6.47 -6.21 14.12
N ARG A 215 5.40 -5.79 14.81
CA ARG A 215 4.25 -6.68 15.08
C ARG A 215 3.63 -7.24 13.80
N ALA A 216 3.58 -6.45 12.73
CA ALA A 216 3.08 -6.90 11.43
C ALA A 216 3.94 -8.02 10.81
N ASP A 217 5.27 -7.97 11.03
CA ASP A 217 6.17 -9.04 10.59
C ASP A 217 5.88 -10.35 11.35
N LEU A 218 5.69 -10.26 12.67
CA LEU A 218 5.31 -11.42 13.50
C LEU A 218 3.94 -11.98 13.10
N GLU A 219 2.94 -11.11 12.91
CA GLU A 219 1.60 -11.49 12.43
C GLU A 219 1.70 -12.25 11.10
N GLY A 220 2.51 -11.76 10.16
CA GLY A 220 2.75 -12.41 8.88
C GLY A 220 3.41 -13.79 9.02
N GLN A 221 4.32 -13.97 9.98
CA GLN A 221 4.96 -15.27 10.25
C GLN A 221 3.97 -16.26 10.87
N ILE A 222 3.19 -15.83 11.87
CA ILE A 222 2.16 -16.64 12.52
C ILE A 222 1.10 -17.06 11.50
N LEU A 223 0.67 -16.15 10.63
CA LEU A 223 -0.30 -16.45 9.58
C LEU A 223 0.19 -17.58 8.66
N ILE A 224 1.45 -17.53 8.22
CA ILE A 224 2.03 -18.59 7.37
C ILE A 224 2.10 -19.92 8.14
N GLN A 225 2.50 -19.89 9.42
CA GLN A 225 2.55 -21.09 10.26
C GLN A 225 1.15 -21.73 10.39
N LYS A 226 0.11 -20.94 10.70
CA LYS A 226 -1.27 -21.42 10.82
C LYS A 226 -1.83 -21.92 9.49
N GLN A 227 -1.46 -21.29 8.38
CA GLN A 227 -1.81 -21.77 7.05
C GLN A 227 -1.21 -23.15 6.77
N ILE A 228 0.06 -23.36 7.12
CA ILE A 228 0.73 -24.66 6.97
C ILE A 228 0.07 -25.71 7.88
N GLU A 229 -0.22 -25.38 9.14
CA GLU A 229 -0.93 -26.27 10.08
C GLU A 229 -2.27 -26.73 9.49
N LYS A 230 -3.06 -25.80 8.95
CA LYS A 230 -4.35 -26.12 8.28
C LYS A 230 -4.19 -26.90 6.98
N LEU A 231 -3.13 -26.63 6.20
CA LEU A 231 -2.83 -27.36 4.97
C LEU A 231 -2.45 -28.82 5.23
N LEU A 232 -1.79 -29.09 6.36
CA LEU A 232 -1.40 -30.42 6.79
C LEU A 232 -2.56 -31.18 7.47
N GLY A 233 -3.49 -30.47 8.10
CA GLY A 233 -4.73 -31.03 8.64
C GLY A 233 -4.45 -32.17 9.62
N ASP A 234 -5.05 -33.34 9.39
CA ASP A 234 -4.93 -34.49 10.31
C ASP A 234 -3.50 -35.05 10.42
N LYS A 235 -2.61 -34.74 9.46
CA LYS A 235 -1.22 -35.23 9.49
C LYS A 235 -0.43 -34.74 10.70
N VAL A 236 -0.87 -33.65 11.34
CA VAL A 236 -0.20 -33.06 12.50
C VAL A 236 -0.89 -33.39 13.82
N ASN A 237 -1.97 -34.19 13.79
CA ASN A 237 -2.62 -34.65 15.00
C ASN A 237 -1.75 -35.72 15.69
N VAL A 238 -1.57 -35.58 17.01
CA VAL A 238 -0.80 -36.52 17.83
C VAL A 238 -1.77 -37.29 18.70
N THR A 239 -1.71 -38.61 18.58
CA THR A 239 -2.52 -39.55 19.37
C THR A 239 -1.84 -39.84 20.70
N ASP A 240 -2.63 -40.26 21.70
CA ASP A 240 -2.07 -40.58 23.02
C ASP A 240 -1.19 -41.84 22.98
N ASP A 241 -1.47 -42.76 22.03
CA ASP A 241 -0.62 -43.92 21.75
C ASP A 241 0.78 -43.52 21.28
N GLU A 242 0.89 -42.49 20.44
CA GLU A 242 2.19 -41.96 19.98
C GLU A 242 2.97 -41.30 21.11
N VAL A 243 2.28 -40.60 22.02
CA VAL A 243 2.91 -40.05 23.24
C VAL A 243 3.42 -41.18 24.12
N GLN A 244 2.61 -42.22 24.32
CA GLN A 244 3.00 -43.37 25.14
C GLN A 244 4.18 -44.13 24.53
N GLN A 245 4.18 -44.33 23.22
CA GLN A 245 5.28 -44.92 22.49
C GLN A 245 6.55 -44.08 22.64
N TYR A 246 6.46 -42.76 22.49
CA TYR A 246 7.61 -41.85 22.66
C TYR A 246 8.20 -41.93 24.08
N ILE A 247 7.36 -42.00 25.11
CA ILE A 247 7.82 -42.18 26.50
C ILE A 247 8.57 -43.51 26.65
N THR A 248 8.05 -44.59 26.08
CA THR A 248 8.67 -45.92 26.15
C THR A 248 9.99 -45.98 25.38
N ASP A 249 10.01 -45.48 24.14
CA ASP A 249 11.18 -45.53 23.26
C ASP A 249 12.33 -44.67 23.80
N ASN A 250 12.01 -43.50 24.37
CA ASN A 250 13.00 -42.59 24.96
C ASN A 250 13.23 -42.82 26.46
N LYS A 251 12.54 -43.80 27.06
CA LYS A 251 12.66 -44.17 28.48
C LYS A 251 12.46 -42.97 29.42
N ILE A 252 11.49 -42.12 29.11
CA ILE A 252 11.22 -40.89 29.89
C ILE A 252 10.54 -41.27 31.21
N THR A 253 11.18 -40.96 32.33
CA THR A 253 10.56 -41.06 33.65
C THR A 253 9.59 -39.90 33.87
N LEU A 254 8.33 -40.22 34.13
CA LEU A 254 7.31 -39.24 34.47
C LEU A 254 7.46 -38.85 35.95
N PRO A 255 7.62 -37.56 36.29
CA PRO A 255 7.65 -37.11 37.68
C PRO A 255 6.28 -37.31 38.33
N GLU A 256 6.28 -37.86 39.54
CA GLU A 256 5.06 -38.10 40.30
C GLU A 256 4.29 -36.79 40.52
N GLY A 257 3.00 -36.76 40.19
CA GLY A 257 2.15 -35.57 40.26
C GLY A 257 2.29 -34.58 39.10
N GLN A 258 3.17 -34.82 38.12
CA GLN A 258 3.31 -34.00 36.89
C GLN A 258 3.07 -34.79 35.60
N GLU A 259 2.55 -36.02 35.70
CA GLU A 259 2.36 -36.91 34.55
C GLU A 259 1.59 -36.25 33.40
N ASP A 260 0.50 -35.55 33.71
CA ASP A 260 -0.33 -34.87 32.70
C ASP A 260 0.40 -33.70 32.05
N ALA A 261 1.16 -32.93 32.84
CA ALA A 261 1.94 -31.81 32.33
C ALA A 261 3.08 -32.30 31.42
N THR A 262 3.79 -33.34 31.82
CA THR A 262 4.87 -33.95 31.01
C THR A 262 4.31 -34.59 29.73
N LYS A 263 3.17 -35.30 29.80
CA LYS A 263 2.50 -35.85 28.61
C LYS A 263 2.04 -34.75 27.66
N ALA A 264 1.51 -33.63 28.17
CA ALA A 264 1.13 -32.48 27.36
C ALA A 264 2.34 -31.85 26.65
N GLN A 265 3.47 -31.69 27.34
CA GLN A 265 4.72 -31.22 26.75
C GLN A 265 5.22 -32.13 25.64
N ILE A 266 5.25 -33.46 25.87
CA ILE A 266 5.64 -34.43 24.86
C ILE A 266 4.69 -34.38 23.65
N LYS A 267 3.39 -34.22 23.89
CA LYS A 267 2.39 -34.08 22.82
C LYS A 267 2.65 -32.84 21.98
N ASP A 268 2.97 -31.71 22.60
CA ASP A 268 3.34 -30.48 21.90
C ASP A 268 4.64 -30.64 21.11
N GLU A 269 5.67 -31.28 21.68
CA GLU A 269 6.92 -31.60 20.99
C GLU A 269 6.70 -32.47 19.74
N LEU A 270 5.94 -33.57 19.88
CA LEU A 270 5.59 -34.45 18.77
C LEU A 270 4.76 -33.72 17.71
N LYS A 271 3.86 -32.82 18.13
CA LYS A 271 3.07 -32.01 17.20
C LYS A 271 3.99 -31.09 16.39
N GLN A 272 4.95 -30.44 17.03
CA GLN A 272 5.93 -29.60 16.35
C GLN A 272 6.82 -30.40 15.40
N GLN A 273 7.22 -31.61 15.79
CA GLN A 273 7.97 -32.51 14.93
C GLN A 273 7.17 -32.87 13.67
N LYS A 274 5.92 -33.33 13.83
CA LYS A 274 5.03 -33.66 12.70
C LYS A 274 4.76 -32.45 11.82
N LEU A 275 4.60 -31.26 12.40
CA LEU A 275 4.45 -30.02 11.65
C LEU A 275 5.68 -29.72 10.80
N SER A 276 6.88 -29.83 11.38
CA SER A 276 8.15 -29.61 10.68
C SER A 276 8.33 -30.60 9.53
N ASP A 277 8.15 -31.89 9.80
CA ASP A 277 8.31 -32.95 8.80
C ASP A 277 7.26 -32.84 7.69
N GLY A 278 6.01 -32.59 8.09
CA GLY A 278 4.91 -32.35 7.16
C GLY A 278 5.14 -31.13 6.28
N ALA A 279 5.64 -30.02 6.84
CA ALA A 279 5.96 -28.81 6.10
C ALA A 279 7.10 -29.02 5.10
N SER A 280 8.14 -29.75 5.50
CA SER A 280 9.26 -30.14 4.62
C SER A 280 8.77 -30.98 3.44
N GLN A 281 7.96 -32.01 3.71
CA GLN A 281 7.38 -32.86 2.67
C GLN A 281 6.44 -32.08 1.75
N LEU A 282 5.55 -31.26 2.32
CA LEU A 282 4.64 -30.40 1.56
C LEU A 282 5.42 -29.51 0.60
N LEU A 283 6.49 -28.87 1.07
CA LEU A 283 7.31 -27.99 0.25
C LEU A 283 8.04 -28.76 -0.86
N SER A 284 8.54 -29.96 -0.56
CA SER A 284 9.14 -30.85 -1.56
C SER A 284 8.14 -31.19 -2.67
N ASP A 285 6.92 -31.57 -2.31
CA ASP A 285 5.85 -31.91 -3.25
C ASP A 285 5.44 -30.69 -4.11
N LEU A 286 5.34 -29.51 -3.49
CA LEU A 286 5.02 -28.26 -4.19
C LEU A 286 6.12 -27.89 -5.19
N ARG A 287 7.38 -28.04 -4.81
CA ARG A 287 8.53 -27.79 -5.70
C ARG A 287 8.56 -28.75 -6.87
N ALA A 288 8.28 -30.03 -6.64
CA ALA A 288 8.23 -31.03 -7.71
C ALA A 288 7.12 -30.73 -8.74
N LYS A 289 6.01 -30.13 -8.30
CA LYS A 289 4.89 -29.74 -9.17
C LYS A 289 5.09 -28.38 -9.83
N ALA A 290 5.92 -27.52 -9.26
CA ALA A 290 6.09 -26.15 -9.71
C ALA A 290 7.16 -25.98 -10.79
N THR A 291 6.89 -25.09 -11.75
CA THR A 291 7.90 -24.64 -12.72
C THR A 291 8.54 -23.34 -12.23
N VAL A 292 9.76 -23.41 -11.70
CA VAL A 292 10.49 -22.24 -11.20
C VAL A 292 11.47 -21.74 -12.26
N LYS A 293 11.15 -20.62 -12.91
CA LYS A 293 12.05 -19.92 -13.84
C LYS A 293 12.89 -18.88 -13.10
N ARG A 294 14.21 -18.97 -13.20
CA ARG A 294 15.15 -18.01 -12.60
C ARG A 294 15.75 -17.12 -13.68
N PHE A 295 15.74 -15.81 -13.43
CA PHE A 295 16.30 -14.79 -14.34
C PHE A 295 17.58 -14.15 -13.80
N VAL A 296 17.91 -14.44 -12.54
CA VAL A 296 19.11 -13.95 -11.85
C VAL A 296 19.82 -15.16 -11.27
N ASN A 297 21.15 -15.14 -11.37
CA ASN A 297 22.02 -16.08 -10.68
C ASN A 297 22.89 -15.26 -9.72
N TYR A 298 22.87 -15.62 -8.44
CA TYR A 298 23.56 -14.92 -7.37
C TYR A 298 24.92 -15.54 -7.09
#